data_AF-A0A0C9S117-F1
#
_entry.id   AF-A0A0C9S117-F1
#
_cell.length_a   1.000
_cell.length_b   1.000
_cell.length_c   1.000
_cell.angle_alpha   90.00
_cell.angle_beta   90.00
_cell.angle_gamma   90.00
#
_symmetry.space_group_name_H-M   'P 1'
#
loop_
_entity.id
_entity.type
_entity.pdbx_description
1 polymer ?
#
loop_
_entity_poly.entity_id
_entity_poly.type
_entity_poly.pdbx_seq_one_letter_code
_entity_poly.pdbx_strand_id
1 'polypeptide(L)'
;DDIYKFLNVSRKLWVYNTTEKQDVGDTICRYDVKFNISEEKIFFHRFSNRSSWKPELMRGDFVNANATADKLYNAIFLYDANGKPLGIEAVEYASKAYYCAVFTVIPFKLGAPAIRELRVSENAIKKGVPGKACRKNFDQLLRAVKKTAKAQYSPACLEEPDSGRC
;
A
#
# COMPACT_ATOMS: atom_id res chain seq x y z
N ASP A 1 12.20 4.96 -6.96
CA ASP A 1 12.70 3.93 -6.02
C ASP A 1 12.37 2.54 -6.51
N ASP A 2 13.07 1.53 -6.02
CA ASP A 2 12.91 0.11 -6.38
C ASP A 2 11.74 -0.53 -5.58
N ILE A 3 10.63 -0.79 -6.25
CA ILE A 3 9.44 -1.39 -5.64
C ILE A 3 9.67 -2.85 -5.24
N TYR A 4 10.46 -3.60 -6.02
CA TYR A 4 10.75 -5.00 -5.75
C TYR A 4 11.50 -5.14 -4.42
N LYS A 5 12.57 -4.34 -4.23
CA LYS A 5 13.31 -4.31 -2.96
C LYS A 5 12.43 -3.92 -1.78
N PHE A 6 11.58 -2.91 -1.94
CA PHE A 6 10.67 -2.49 -0.87
C PHE A 6 9.71 -3.61 -0.46
N LEU A 7 9.08 -4.27 -1.44
CA LEU A 7 8.12 -5.35 -1.18
C LEU A 7 8.79 -6.61 -0.63
N ASN A 8 10.08 -6.83 -0.88
CA ASN A 8 10.78 -8.03 -0.40
C ASN A 8 11.21 -7.95 1.08
N VAL A 9 11.27 -6.75 1.69
CA VAL A 9 11.81 -6.56 3.05
C VAL A 9 10.83 -6.98 4.17
N SER A 10 9.52 -6.88 3.95
CA SER A 10 8.54 -7.17 5.00
C SER A 10 7.34 -7.91 4.46
N ARG A 11 6.98 -9.05 5.06
CA ARG A 11 5.82 -9.85 4.66
C ARG A 11 4.50 -9.07 4.69
N LYS A 12 4.28 -8.26 5.72
CA LYS A 12 3.04 -7.48 5.93
C LYS A 12 3.28 -5.99 5.76
N LEU A 13 2.39 -5.32 5.03
CA LEU A 13 2.42 -3.88 4.77
C LEU A 13 1.06 -3.28 5.06
N TRP A 14 1.05 -2.23 5.87
CA TRP A 14 -0.15 -1.51 6.24
C TRP A 14 -0.28 -0.22 5.44
N VAL A 15 -1.51 0.13 5.07
CA VAL A 15 -1.82 1.47 4.59
C VAL A 15 -2.04 2.37 5.80
N TYR A 16 -1.09 3.27 6.04
CA TYR A 16 -1.07 4.11 7.22
C TYR A 16 -1.90 5.39 7.03
N ASN A 17 -1.72 6.06 5.89
CA ASN A 17 -2.55 7.18 5.46
C ASN A 17 -2.93 7.03 3.98
N THR A 18 -4.10 7.54 3.60
CA THR A 18 -4.51 7.58 2.19
C THR A 18 -5.36 8.82 1.87
N THR A 19 -5.34 9.24 0.61
CA THR A 19 -6.29 10.24 0.06
C THR A 19 -7.56 9.61 -0.50
N GLU A 20 -7.71 8.30 -0.42
CA GLU A 20 -8.93 7.60 -0.81
C GLU A 20 -10.13 8.14 0.00
N LYS A 21 -11.26 8.34 -0.68
CA LYS A 21 -12.49 8.78 -0.03
C LYS A 21 -12.91 7.70 0.97
N GLN A 22 -13.14 8.14 2.19
CA GLN A 22 -13.63 7.30 3.29
C GLN A 22 -14.80 8.03 3.94
N ASP A 23 -15.75 7.26 4.43
CA ASP A 23 -16.81 7.76 5.28
C ASP A 23 -16.22 8.35 6.57
N VAL A 24 -16.96 9.25 7.20
CA VAL A 24 -16.46 10.00 8.37
C VAL A 24 -16.44 9.07 9.58
N GLY A 25 -15.27 8.86 10.18
CA GLY A 25 -15.11 8.06 11.39
C GLY A 25 -14.50 6.67 11.18
N ASP A 26 -14.41 6.20 9.93
CA ASP A 26 -13.97 4.83 9.66
C ASP A 26 -12.45 4.72 9.47
N THR A 27 -11.83 3.85 10.28
CA THR A 27 -10.48 3.33 10.05
C THR A 27 -10.61 1.92 9.47
N ILE A 28 -10.25 1.74 8.20
CA ILE A 28 -10.48 0.46 7.50
C ILE A 28 -9.50 -0.63 7.97
N CYS A 29 -8.32 -0.24 8.48
CA CYS A 29 -7.24 -1.15 8.85
C CYS A 29 -6.72 -1.96 7.66
N ARG A 30 -6.53 -1.30 6.51
CA ARG A 30 -6.13 -1.99 5.28
C ARG A 30 -4.67 -2.43 5.30
N TYR A 31 -4.41 -3.69 4.95
CA TYR A 31 -3.06 -4.23 4.80
C TYR A 31 -2.93 -5.31 3.74
N ASP A 32 -1.70 -5.52 3.29
CA ASP A 32 -1.31 -6.55 2.33
C ASP A 32 -0.37 -7.57 3.00
N VAL A 33 -0.67 -8.86 2.85
CA VAL A 33 0.19 -9.98 3.26
C VAL A 33 0.71 -10.69 2.02
N LYS A 34 2.00 -10.53 1.77
CA LYS A 34 2.69 -11.18 0.65
C LYS A 34 2.96 -12.65 0.99
N PHE A 35 2.84 -13.51 0.00
CA PHE A 35 3.18 -14.93 0.15
C PHE A 35 4.06 -15.46 -0.98
N ASN A 36 4.11 -14.80 -2.14
CA ASN A 36 5.04 -15.15 -3.21
C ASN A 36 5.52 -13.89 -3.94
N ILE A 37 6.81 -13.81 -4.22
CA ILE A 37 7.44 -12.70 -4.95
C ILE A 37 8.59 -13.28 -5.80
N SER A 38 8.59 -12.96 -7.09
CA SER A 38 9.68 -13.23 -8.02
C SER A 38 10.13 -11.93 -8.67
N GLU A 39 11.17 -11.96 -9.52
CA GLU A 39 11.69 -10.76 -10.18
C GLU A 39 10.66 -10.06 -11.08
N GLU A 40 9.66 -10.81 -11.58
CA GLU A 40 8.66 -10.30 -12.53
C GLU A 40 7.29 -10.03 -11.91
N LYS A 41 6.94 -10.70 -10.81
CA LYS A 41 5.59 -10.64 -10.25
C LYS A 41 5.53 -10.87 -8.75
N ILE A 42 4.40 -10.50 -8.17
CA ILE A 42 4.09 -10.66 -6.75
C ILE A 42 2.66 -11.17 -6.57
N PHE A 43 2.46 -11.98 -5.54
CA PHE A 43 1.15 -12.42 -5.08
C PHE A 43 0.98 -12.11 -3.60
N PHE A 44 -0.18 -11.56 -3.27
CA PHE A 44 -0.49 -11.14 -1.91
C PHE A 44 -1.99 -11.20 -1.64
N HIS A 45 -2.33 -11.31 -0.37
CA HIS A 45 -3.69 -11.13 0.12
C HIS A 45 -3.86 -9.71 0.61
N ARG A 46 -4.88 -9.02 0.11
CA ARG A 46 -5.28 -7.69 0.55
C ARG A 46 -6.47 -7.80 1.49
N PHE A 47 -6.38 -7.15 2.64
CA PHE A 47 -7.42 -7.10 3.66
C PHE A 47 -7.88 -5.66 3.78
N SER A 48 -9.13 -5.39 3.40
CA SER A 48 -9.67 -4.03 3.26
C SER A 48 -10.95 -3.80 4.07
N ASN A 49 -11.30 -4.70 4.99
CA ASN A 49 -12.52 -4.58 5.76
C ASN A 49 -12.35 -5.26 7.12
N ARG A 50 -12.32 -4.45 8.20
CA ARG A 50 -12.21 -4.94 9.58
C ARG A 50 -13.40 -5.82 10.00
N SER A 51 -14.57 -5.66 9.39
CA SER A 51 -15.77 -6.41 9.79
C SER A 51 -15.82 -7.83 9.21
N SER A 52 -15.16 -8.08 8.07
CA SER A 52 -15.19 -9.40 7.42
C SER A 52 -13.84 -10.10 7.41
N TRP A 53 -12.73 -9.35 7.45
CA TRP A 53 -11.36 -9.82 7.28
C TRP A 53 -11.17 -10.83 6.14
N LYS A 54 -12.05 -10.83 5.14
CA LYS A 54 -11.96 -11.73 4.00
C LYS A 54 -10.78 -11.28 3.13
N PRO A 55 -9.76 -12.12 2.93
CA PRO A 55 -8.65 -11.77 2.06
C PRO A 55 -9.10 -11.75 0.61
N GLU A 56 -8.69 -10.72 -0.12
CA GLU A 56 -8.75 -10.68 -1.58
C GLU A 56 -7.40 -11.11 -2.13
N LEU A 57 -7.39 -12.13 -3.00
CA LEU A 57 -6.16 -12.56 -3.67
C LEU A 57 -5.84 -11.59 -4.80
N MET A 58 -4.62 -11.07 -4.77
CA MET A 58 -4.11 -10.09 -5.71
C MET A 58 -2.85 -10.62 -6.39
N ARG A 59 -2.70 -10.26 -7.67
CA ARG A 59 -1.46 -10.44 -8.43
C ARG A 59 -0.95 -9.07 -8.87
N GLY A 60 0.35 -8.83 -8.74
CA GLY A 60 1.01 -7.66 -9.31
C GLY A 60 2.11 -8.08 -10.27
N ASP A 61 2.18 -7.48 -11.44
CA ASP A 61 3.30 -7.64 -12.36
C ASP A 61 4.20 -6.41 -12.26
N PHE A 62 5.51 -6.60 -12.06
CA PHE A 62 6.45 -5.51 -11.91
C PHE A 62 6.65 -4.79 -13.24
N VAL A 63 6.46 -3.48 -13.23
CA VAL A 63 6.58 -2.63 -14.42
C VAL A 63 7.40 -1.39 -14.10
N ASN A 64 8.04 -0.86 -15.14
CA ASN A 64 8.68 0.44 -15.07
C ASN A 64 7.71 1.49 -15.63
N ALA A 65 7.07 2.25 -14.75
CA ALA A 65 6.14 3.31 -15.11
C ALA A 65 6.85 4.53 -15.75
N ASN A 66 8.18 4.65 -15.60
CA ASN A 66 8.99 5.69 -16.24
C ASN A 66 9.97 5.04 -17.22
N ALA A 67 9.59 4.98 -18.49
CA ALA A 67 10.36 4.35 -19.58
C ALA A 67 11.80 4.89 -19.78
N THR A 68 12.21 5.94 -19.05
CA THR A 68 13.51 6.60 -19.15
C THR A 68 14.56 6.14 -18.13
N ALA A 69 14.22 5.25 -17.18
CA ALA A 69 15.19 4.75 -16.19
C ALA A 69 15.63 3.30 -16.49
N ASP A 70 16.94 3.05 -16.51
CA ASP A 70 17.61 1.79 -16.87
C ASP A 70 17.35 0.62 -15.89
N LYS A 71 16.10 0.17 -15.70
CA LYS A 71 15.69 -1.06 -14.97
C LYS A 71 15.48 -0.94 -13.46
N LEU A 72 14.87 0.13 -12.97
CA LEU A 72 14.27 0.10 -11.64
C LEU A 72 12.75 -0.05 -11.79
N TYR A 73 12.23 -1.25 -11.56
CA TYR A 73 10.79 -1.42 -11.37
C TYR A 73 10.35 -0.46 -10.28
N ASN A 74 9.48 0.48 -10.64
CA ASN A 74 8.97 1.48 -9.73
C ASN A 74 7.46 1.34 -9.55
N ALA A 75 6.81 0.39 -10.22
CA ALA A 75 5.39 0.16 -10.11
C ALA A 75 5.00 -1.32 -10.23
N ILE A 76 3.79 -1.63 -9.77
CA ILE A 76 3.11 -2.89 -10.06
C ILE A 76 1.85 -2.60 -10.87
N PHE A 77 1.63 -3.40 -11.90
CA PHE A 77 0.35 -3.50 -12.57
C PHE A 77 -0.49 -4.57 -11.86
N LEU A 78 -1.65 -4.18 -11.34
CA LEU A 78 -2.42 -4.95 -10.38
C LEU A 78 -3.58 -5.69 -11.06
N TYR A 79 -3.77 -6.94 -10.69
CA TYR A 79 -4.85 -7.83 -11.14
C TYR A 79 -5.56 -8.47 -9.95
N ASP A 80 -6.85 -8.78 -10.12
CA ASP A 80 -7.59 -9.63 -9.18
C ASP A 80 -7.31 -11.12 -9.40
N ALA A 81 -7.93 -11.97 -8.58
CA ALA A 81 -7.82 -13.43 -8.66
C ALA A 81 -8.28 -14.02 -10.00
N ASN A 82 -9.13 -13.32 -10.74
CA ASN A 82 -9.63 -13.75 -12.06
C ASN A 82 -8.78 -13.19 -13.21
N GLY A 83 -7.68 -12.47 -12.92
CA GLY A 83 -6.83 -11.85 -13.92
C GLY A 83 -7.41 -10.55 -14.50
N LYS A 84 -8.44 -9.97 -13.89
CA LYS A 84 -8.98 -8.68 -14.32
C LYS A 84 -8.04 -7.55 -13.87
N PRO A 85 -7.67 -6.62 -14.76
CA PRO A 85 -6.83 -5.49 -14.39
C PRO A 85 -7.57 -4.54 -13.44
N LEU A 86 -6.91 -4.15 -12.34
CA LEU A 86 -7.46 -3.29 -11.31
C LEU A 86 -6.85 -1.89 -11.31
N GLY A 87 -5.58 -1.77 -11.70
CA GLY A 87 -4.88 -0.49 -11.69
C GLY A 87 -3.36 -0.61 -11.67
N ILE A 88 -2.70 0.50 -11.40
CA ILE A 88 -1.24 0.58 -11.24
C ILE A 88 -0.93 1.15 -9.86
N GLU A 89 0.02 0.56 -9.14
CA GLU A 89 0.54 1.10 -7.89
C GLU A 89 2.04 1.42 -8.05
N ALA A 90 2.39 2.70 -8.07
CA ALA A 90 3.75 3.19 -8.25
C ALA A 90 4.35 3.70 -6.94
N VAL A 91 5.62 3.41 -6.68
CA VAL A 91 6.40 3.96 -5.57
C VAL A 91 7.01 5.29 -5.98
N GLU A 92 6.55 6.35 -5.33
CA GLU A 92 7.09 7.71 -5.49
C GLU A 92 8.32 7.93 -4.61
N TYR A 93 8.33 7.30 -3.44
CA TYR A 93 9.43 7.40 -2.48
C TYR A 93 9.50 6.15 -1.61
N ALA A 94 10.70 5.64 -1.36
CA ALA A 94 10.96 4.63 -0.33
C ALA A 94 12.03 5.10 0.66
N SER A 95 11.82 4.82 1.94
CA SER A 95 12.87 5.00 2.94
C SER A 95 14.06 4.07 2.66
N LYS A 96 15.29 4.48 3.01
CA LYS A 96 16.52 3.69 2.80
C LYS A 96 16.46 2.28 3.41
N ALA A 97 15.78 2.13 4.54
CA ALA A 97 15.57 0.85 5.23
C ALA A 97 14.30 0.12 4.78
N TYR A 98 13.59 0.65 3.78
CA TYR A 98 12.35 0.11 3.23
C TYR A 98 11.24 -0.14 4.28
N TYR A 99 11.26 0.61 5.37
CA TYR A 99 10.27 0.49 6.44
C TYR A 99 8.96 1.20 6.13
N CYS A 100 9.03 2.23 5.29
CA CYS A 100 7.88 2.94 4.75
C CYS A 100 8.17 3.39 3.32
N ALA A 101 7.08 3.58 2.57
CA ALA A 101 7.11 4.12 1.22
C ALA A 101 5.82 4.89 0.92
N VAL A 102 5.92 5.81 -0.02
CA VAL A 102 4.82 6.61 -0.55
C VAL A 102 4.45 6.06 -1.92
N PHE A 103 3.16 5.78 -2.08
CA PHE A 103 2.59 5.20 -3.28
C PHE A 103 1.63 6.17 -3.96
N THR A 104 1.62 6.08 -5.29
CA THR A 104 0.56 6.55 -6.17
C THR A 104 -0.21 5.34 -6.67
N VAL A 105 -1.49 5.26 -6.34
CA VAL A 105 -2.40 4.21 -6.81
C VAL A 105 -3.34 4.79 -7.86
N ILE A 106 -3.34 4.22 -9.06
CA ILE A 106 -4.17 4.63 -10.19
C ILE A 106 -5.15 3.48 -10.49
N PRO A 107 -6.37 3.52 -9.94
CA PRO A 107 -7.37 2.50 -10.23
C PRO A 107 -7.88 2.64 -11.67
N PHE A 108 -8.12 1.53 -12.35
CA PHE A 108 -8.70 1.49 -13.71
C PHE A 108 -10.23 1.59 -13.72
N LYS A 109 -10.79 2.17 -12.67
CA LYS A 109 -12.22 2.45 -12.58
C LYS A 109 -12.50 3.80 -13.23
N LEU A 110 -13.48 3.86 -14.13
CA LEU A 110 -13.85 5.08 -14.84
C LEU A 110 -14.14 6.23 -13.87
N GLY A 111 -13.49 7.38 -14.07
CA GLY A 111 -13.65 8.58 -13.24
C GLY A 111 -13.02 8.51 -11.84
N ALA A 112 -12.32 7.40 -11.50
CA ALA A 112 -11.65 7.30 -10.22
C ALA A 112 -10.34 8.10 -10.22
N PRO A 113 -10.11 9.00 -9.25
CA PRO A 113 -8.90 9.80 -9.20
C PRO A 113 -7.72 8.97 -8.70
N ALA A 114 -6.50 9.38 -9.05
CA ALA A 114 -5.30 8.79 -8.47
C ALA A 114 -5.25 9.04 -6.95
N ILE A 115 -4.92 8.00 -6.20
CA ILE A 115 -4.88 7.96 -4.73
C ILE A 115 -3.41 8.04 -4.29
N ARG A 116 -3.14 8.74 -3.20
CA ARG A 116 -1.81 8.75 -2.55
C ARG A 116 -1.88 7.98 -1.26
N GLU A 117 -0.92 7.08 -1.06
CA GLU A 117 -0.86 6.23 0.13
C GLU A 117 0.50 6.30 0.79
N LEU A 118 0.51 6.39 2.11
CA LEU A 118 1.68 6.13 2.91
C LEU A 118 1.57 4.70 3.42
N ARG A 119 2.47 3.82 2.98
CA ARG A 119 2.51 2.42 3.41
C ARG A 119 3.68 2.17 4.34
N VAL A 120 3.46 1.34 5.35
CA VAL A 120 4.41 1.07 6.43
C VAL A 120 4.48 -0.43 6.70
N SER A 121 5.68 -0.95 6.87
CA SER A 121 5.88 -2.35 7.27
C SER A 121 5.43 -2.60 8.71
N GLU A 122 4.96 -3.81 8.99
CA GLU A 122 4.54 -4.19 10.35
C GLU A 122 5.68 -4.05 11.37
N ASN A 123 6.90 -4.42 11.00
CA ASN A 123 8.10 -4.25 11.85
C ASN A 123 8.33 -2.80 12.25
N ALA A 124 7.97 -1.88 11.36
CA ALA A 124 8.17 -0.47 11.55
C ALA A 124 7.06 0.10 12.45
N ILE A 125 5.80 -0.33 12.27
CA ILE A 125 4.69 0.02 13.16
C ILE A 125 5.00 -0.35 14.62
N LYS A 126 5.53 -1.56 14.86
CA LYS A 126 5.94 -2.01 16.21
C LYS A 126 7.02 -1.13 16.85
N LYS A 127 7.77 -0.37 16.05
CA LYS A 127 8.81 0.57 16.48
C LYS A 127 8.32 2.03 16.55
N GLY A 128 7.01 2.29 16.39
CA GLY A 128 6.42 3.62 16.53
C GLY A 128 6.61 4.56 15.33
N VAL A 129 6.81 4.03 14.12
CA VAL A 129 6.94 4.82 12.88
C VAL A 129 5.56 4.98 12.19
N PRO A 130 5.37 5.83 11.16
CA PRO A 130 6.27 6.08 10.02
C PRO A 130 7.46 7.00 10.32
N GLY A 131 8.54 6.87 9.56
CA GLY A 131 9.73 7.72 9.74
C GLY A 131 9.47 9.16 9.30
N LYS A 132 10.20 10.14 9.86
CA LYS A 132 10.07 11.56 9.49
C LYS A 132 10.21 11.79 7.98
N ALA A 133 11.10 11.04 7.31
CA ALA A 133 11.35 11.17 5.88
C ALA A 133 10.14 10.75 5.02
N CYS A 134 9.47 9.64 5.32
CA CYS A 134 8.28 9.24 4.58
C CYS A 134 7.11 10.21 4.79
N ARG A 135 6.90 10.68 6.04
CA ARG A 135 5.89 11.70 6.32
C ARG A 135 6.15 12.98 5.52
N LYS A 136 7.39 13.48 5.54
CA LYS A 136 7.76 14.68 4.78
C LYS A 136 7.50 14.52 3.27
N ASN A 137 7.92 13.41 2.66
CA ASN A 137 7.69 13.16 1.24
C ASN A 137 6.20 13.01 0.93
N PHE A 138 5.44 12.35 1.80
CA PHE A 138 3.99 12.21 1.66
C PHE A 138 3.30 13.58 1.71
N ASP A 139 3.63 14.40 2.71
CA ASP A 139 3.05 15.75 2.87
C ASP A 139 3.40 16.66 1.68
N GLN A 140 4.63 16.57 1.17
CA GLN A 140 5.04 17.30 -0.04
C GLN A 140 4.23 16.88 -1.26
N LEU A 141 4.04 15.57 -1.45
CA LEU A 141 3.21 15.05 -2.53
C LEU A 141 1.75 15.52 -2.40
N LEU A 142 1.17 15.47 -1.20
CA LEU A 142 -0.18 15.93 -0.92
C LEU A 142 -0.38 17.42 -1.23
N ARG A 143 0.58 18.27 -0.85
CA ARG A 143 0.57 19.70 -1.17
C ARG A 143 0.61 19.95 -2.67
N ALA A 144 1.47 19.23 -3.40
CA ALA A 144 1.58 19.35 -4.85
C ALA A 144 0.27 19.01 -5.58
N VAL A 145 -0.48 18.01 -5.07
CA VAL A 145 -1.77 17.59 -5.66
C VAL A 145 -3.00 18.21 -5.00
N LYS A 146 -2.82 19.12 -4.04
CA LYS A 146 -3.89 19.80 -3.27
C LYS A 146 -4.92 18.82 -2.67
N LYS A 147 -4.45 17.68 -2.13
CA LYS A 147 -5.31 16.68 -1.46
C LYS A 147 -5.01 16.61 0.02
N THR A 148 -6.02 16.23 0.80
CA THR A 148 -5.87 15.83 2.20
C THR A 148 -5.88 14.30 2.30
N ALA A 149 -5.18 13.77 3.30
CA ALA A 149 -5.18 12.35 3.61
C ALA A 149 -5.85 12.10 4.95
N LYS A 150 -6.50 10.94 5.06
CA LYS A 150 -7.05 10.41 6.31
C LYS A 150 -6.18 9.24 6.81
N ALA A 151 -6.21 8.99 8.11
CA ALA A 151 -5.57 7.81 8.69
C ALA A 151 -6.36 6.56 8.27
N GLN A 152 -5.64 5.54 7.82
CA GLN A 152 -6.19 4.21 7.51
C GLN A 152 -5.77 3.14 8.52
N TYR A 153 -4.81 3.49 9.36
CA TYR A 153 -4.30 2.68 10.43
C TYR A 153 -4.49 3.39 11.76
N SER A 154 -4.84 2.61 12.78
CA SER A 154 -4.78 2.97 14.19
C SER A 154 -4.21 1.78 14.98
N PRO A 155 -3.72 1.97 16.22
CA PRO A 155 -3.24 0.86 17.04
C PRO A 155 -4.29 -0.26 17.23
N ALA A 156 -5.58 0.07 17.25
CA ALA A 156 -6.68 -0.91 17.33
C ALA A 156 -6.75 -1.85 16.12
N CYS A 157 -6.07 -1.54 15.01
CA CYS A 157 -5.97 -2.45 13.86
C CYS A 157 -5.13 -3.70 14.14
N LEU A 158 -4.30 -3.69 15.19
CA LEU A 158 -3.52 -4.86 15.61
C LEU A 158 -4.34 -5.82 16.49
N GLU A 159 -5.49 -5.39 16.98
CA GLU A 159 -6.42 -6.24 17.71
C GLU A 159 -7.10 -7.16 16.69
N GLU A 160 -6.76 -8.45 16.72
CA GLU A 160 -7.51 -9.46 15.97
C GLU A 160 -8.99 -9.41 16.39
N PRO A 161 -9.95 -9.69 15.49
CA PRO A 161 -11.29 -10.04 15.94
C PRO A 161 -11.14 -11.19 16.91
N ASP A 162 -11.72 -11.02 18.10
CA ASP A 162 -11.89 -12.10 19.05
C ASP A 162 -12.52 -13.27 18.28
N SER A 163 -11.72 -14.29 17.95
CA SER A 163 -12.24 -15.53 17.40
C SER A 163 -13.01 -16.14 18.56
N GLY A 164 -14.31 -15.88 18.60
CA GLY A 164 -15.19 -16.23 19.71
C GLY A 164 -14.80 -17.59 20.30
N ARG A 165 -14.14 -17.55 21.47
CA ARG A 165 -14.17 -18.66 22.40
C ARG A 165 -15.55 -18.62 23.04
N CYS A 166 -16.48 -19.35 22.45
CA CYS A 166 -17.66 -19.92 23.10
C CYS A 166 -17.94 -21.27 22.42
#